data_AF-A0A2J4G7R9-F1
#
_entry.id   AF-A0A2J4G7R9-F1
#
_cell.length_a   1.000
_cell.length_b   1.000
_cell.length_c   1.000
_cell.angle_alpha   90.00
_cell.angle_beta   90.00
_cell.angle_gamma   90.00
#
_symmetry.space_group_name_H-M   'P 1'
#
loop_
_entity.id
_entity.type
_entity.pdbx_description
1 polymer ?
#
loop_
_entity_poly.entity_id
_entity_poly.type
_entity_poly.pdbx_seq_one_letter_code
_entity_poly.pdbx_strand_id
1 'polypeptide(L)' 'MRLVERARDPRVTCVCFFGGDPGPLAYHALKAAEEALKAREGQVFRVCWETNGLWNRRLLLRAAEISYVSGGVLKFE' A
#
# COMPACT_ATOMS: atom_id res chain seq x y z
N MET A 1 4.80 -14.96 -0.02
CA MET A 1 4.03 -13.70 -0.07
C MET A 1 3.35 -13.45 1.28
N ARG A 2 4.12 -13.30 2.36
CA ARG A 2 3.63 -13.36 3.77
C ARG A 2 2.71 -12.19 4.14
N LEU A 3 2.91 -11.02 3.55
CA LEU A 3 2.09 -9.82 3.80
C LEU A 3 0.63 -10.04 3.39
N VAL A 4 0.38 -10.56 2.19
CA VAL A 4 -0.98 -10.79 1.67
C VAL A 4 -1.71 -11.86 2.47
N GLU A 5 -0.99 -12.90 2.90
CA GLU A 5 -1.54 -13.91 3.81
C GLU A 5 -2.00 -13.29 5.13
N ARG A 6 -1.18 -12.41 5.73
CA ARG A 6 -1.57 -11.70 6.96
C ARG A 6 -2.69 -10.70 6.76
N ALA A 7 -2.79 -10.09 5.58
CA ALA A 7 -3.90 -9.20 5.25
C ALA A 7 -5.27 -9.90 5.30
N ARG A 8 -5.34 -11.24 5.17
CA ARG A 8 -6.60 -12.00 5.31
C ARG A 8 -7.10 -12.09 6.75
N ASP A 9 -6.24 -11.88 7.75
CA ASP A 9 -6.66 -11.87 9.15
C ASP A 9 -7.54 -10.65 9.40
N PRO A 10 -8.81 -10.83 9.83
CA PRO A 10 -9.75 -9.72 10.03
C PRO A 10 -9.28 -8.73 11.11
N ARG A 11 -8.38 -9.13 12.01
CA ARG A 11 -7.77 -8.24 13.01
C ARG A 11 -6.81 -7.23 12.40
N VAL A 12 -6.28 -7.51 11.21
CA VAL A 12 -5.45 -6.57 10.45
C VAL A 12 -6.38 -5.63 9.70
N THR A 13 -6.25 -4.32 9.92
CA THR A 13 -7.13 -3.30 9.31
C THR A 13 -6.42 -2.44 8.27
N CYS A 14 -5.10 -2.57 8.16
CA CYS A 14 -4.30 -1.84 7.21
C CYS A 14 -2.97 -2.55 6.90
N VAL A 15 -2.34 -2.10 5.81
CA VAL A 15 -0.94 -2.33 5.50
C VAL A 15 -0.25 -0.98 5.29
N CYS A 16 0.90 -0.78 5.94
CA CYS A 16 1.70 0.44 5.82
C CYS A 16 3.10 0.10 5.32
N PHE A 17 3.50 0.67 4.19
CA PHE A 17 4.86 0.58 3.66
C PHE A 17 5.70 1.75 4.18
N PHE A 18 5.88 1.77 5.50
CA PHE A 18 6.60 2.80 6.27
C PHE A 18 7.89 2.21 6.86
N GLY A 19 8.81 3.08 7.26
CA GLY A 19 10.12 2.70 7.80
C GLY A 19 11.22 2.75 6.74
N GLY A 20 11.03 3.55 5.70
CA GLY A 20 11.87 3.69 4.53
C GLY A 20 11.04 3.86 3.25
N ASP A 21 11.65 4.47 2.23
CA ASP A 21 11.01 4.67 0.93
C ASP A 21 10.91 3.32 0.17
N PRO A 22 9.70 2.82 -0.18
CA PRO A 22 9.51 1.56 -0.92
C PRO A 22 9.83 1.66 -2.42
N GLY A 23 10.20 2.83 -2.91
CA GLY A 23 10.46 3.22 -4.29
C GLY A 23 11.40 2.31 -5.05
N PRO A 24 12.53 1.87 -4.47
CA PRO A 24 13.42 0.90 -5.12
C PRO A 24 12.70 -0.40 -5.55
N LEU A 25 11.62 -0.77 -4.87
CA LEU A 25 10.79 -1.95 -5.15
C LEU A 25 9.31 -1.59 -5.32
N ALA A 26 9.00 -0.38 -5.79
CA ALA A 26 7.64 0.16 -5.86
C ALA A 26 6.66 -0.79 -6.58
N TYR A 27 7.11 -1.44 -7.66
CA TYR A 27 6.28 -2.38 -8.42
C TYR A 27 5.82 -3.58 -7.58
N HIS A 28 6.72 -4.12 -6.74
CA HIS A 28 6.39 -5.23 -5.84
C HIS A 28 5.49 -4.77 -4.69
N ALA A 29 5.76 -3.58 -4.14
CA ALA A 29 4.96 -3.01 -3.06
C ALA A 29 3.52 -2.74 -3.50
N LEU A 30 3.35 -2.11 -4.68
CA LEU A 30 2.04 -1.89 -5.32
C LEU A 30 1.29 -3.19 -5.58
N LYS A 31 1.96 -4.19 -6.17
CA LYS A 31 1.33 -5.48 -6.43
C LYS A 31 0.90 -6.17 -5.13
N ALA A 32 1.71 -6.11 -4.08
CA ALA A 32 1.34 -6.65 -2.77
C ALA A 32 0.14 -5.93 -2.14
N ALA A 33 0.07 -4.60 -2.29
CA ALA A 33 -1.07 -3.80 -1.84
C ALA A 33 -2.36 -4.16 -2.58
N GLU A 34 -2.31 -4.28 -3.90
CA GLU A 34 -3.47 -4.65 -4.71
C GLU A 34 -4.01 -6.04 -4.35
N GLU A 35 -3.12 -7.02 -4.16
CA GLU A 35 -3.51 -8.37 -3.74
C GLU A 35 -4.08 -8.38 -2.30
N ALA A 36 -3.55 -7.54 -1.40
CA ALA A 36 -4.11 -7.38 -0.06
C ALA A 36 -5.52 -6.76 -0.08
N LEU A 37 -5.74 -5.75 -0.93
CA LEU A 37 -7.06 -5.15 -1.13
C LEU A 37 -8.06 -6.15 -1.72
N LYS A 38 -7.67 -6.92 -2.74
CA LYS A 38 -8.51 -8.01 -3.27
C LYS A 38 -8.84 -9.05 -2.21
N ALA A 39 -7.88 -9.41 -1.37
CA ALA A 39 -8.11 -10.37 -0.29
C ALA A 39 -9.09 -9.85 0.79
N ARG A 40 -9.36 -8.54 0.81
CA ARG A 40 -10.25 -7.85 1.75
C ARG A 40 -11.36 -7.09 1.02
N GLU A 41 -11.72 -7.53 -0.19
CA GLU A 41 -12.79 -6.94 -0.97
C GLU A 41 -14.10 -6.91 -0.18
N GLY A 42 -14.81 -5.78 -0.26
CA GLY A 42 -16.03 -5.52 0.51
C GLY A 42 -15.79 -5.17 2.00
N GLN A 43 -14.55 -5.13 2.48
CA GLN A 43 -14.21 -4.72 3.84
C GLN A 43 -13.37 -3.45 3.84
N VAL A 44 -13.40 -2.72 4.96
CA VAL A 44 -12.50 -1.58 5.17
C VAL A 44 -11.09 -2.12 5.41
N PHE A 45 -10.20 -1.90 4.44
CA PHE A 45 -8.77 -2.24 4.53
C PHE A 45 -7.93 -1.15 3.90
N ARG A 46 -7.09 -0.48 4.69
CA ARG A 46 -6.33 0.70 4.27
C ARG A 46 -4.94 0.34 3.77
N VAL A 47 -4.43 1.09 2.80
CA VAL A 47 -3.04 0.99 2.32
C VAL A 47 -2.34 2.33 2.44
N CYS A 48 -1.19 2.36 3.12
CA CYS A 48 -0.43 3.59 3.37
C CYS A 48 1.00 3.50 2.83
N TRP A 49 1.54 4.64 2.39
CA TRP A 49 2.89 4.78 1.81
C TRP A 49 3.70 5.90 2.46
N GLU A 50 5.00 5.67 2.59
CA GLU A 50 6.02 6.67 2.86
C GLU A 50 6.86 6.88 1.59
N THR A 51 7.25 8.11 1.28
CA THR A 51 8.19 8.37 0.18
C THR A 51 9.04 9.62 0.41
N ASN A 52 10.25 9.62 -0.13
CA ASN A 52 11.12 10.80 -0.24
C ASN A 52 10.86 11.62 -1.53
N GLY A 53 9.82 11.29 -2.28
CA GLY A 53 9.43 12.01 -3.50
C GLY A 53 10.19 11.61 -4.78
N LEU A 54 11.11 10.64 -4.73
CA LEU A 54 11.91 10.21 -5.89
C LEU A 54 11.30 9.07 -6.70
N TRP A 55 10.06 8.66 -6.39
CA TRP A 55 9.36 7.63 -7.15
C TRP A 55 9.14 8.05 -8.60
N ASN A 56 9.09 7.07 -9.50
CA ASN A 56 8.53 7.32 -10.82
C ASN A 56 7.10 7.87 -10.68
N ARG A 57 6.81 8.98 -11.37
CA ARG A 57 5.52 9.69 -11.27
C ARG A 57 4.31 8.79 -11.45
N ARG A 58 4.35 7.81 -12.37
CA ARG A 58 3.21 6.90 -12.61
C ARG A 58 2.99 5.96 -11.42
N LEU A 59 4.08 5.46 -10.84
CA LEU A 59 4.02 4.59 -9.67
C LEU A 59 3.56 5.36 -8.42
N LEU A 60 4.04 6.59 -8.24
CA LEU A 60 3.61 7.45 -7.14
C LEU A 60 2.12 7.80 -7.25
N LEU A 61 1.63 8.13 -8.44
CA LEU A 61 0.21 8.39 -8.67
C LEU A 61 -0.64 7.15 -8.38
N ARG A 62 -0.16 5.95 -8.74
CA ARG A 62 -0.85 4.71 -8.39
C ARG A 62 -0.88 4.46 -6.89
N ALA A 63 0.21 4.73 -6.18
CA ALA A 63 0.27 4.64 -4.73
C ALA A 63 -0.72 5.61 -4.07
N ALA A 64 -0.75 6.87 -4.53
CA ALA A 64 -1.67 7.90 -4.06
C ALA A 64 -3.13 7.51 -4.31
N GLU A 65 -3.45 7.01 -5.50
CA GLU A 65 -4.79 6.51 -5.84
C GLU A 65 -5.21 5.37 -4.90
N ILE A 66 -4.35 4.37 -4.71
CA ILE A 66 -4.59 3.24 -3.81
C ILE A 66 -4.85 3.71 -2.38
N SER A 67 -4.06 4.67 -1.87
CA SER A 67 -4.30 5.23 -0.53
C SER A 67 -5.63 5.99 -0.47
N TYR A 68 -5.94 6.82 -1.46
CA TYR A 68 -7.18 7.58 -1.50
C TYR A 68 -8.41 6.67 -1.49
N VAL A 69 -8.47 5.67 -2.37
CA VAL A 69 -9.64 4.78 -2.48
C VAL A 69 -9.78 3.84 -1.28
N SER A 70 -8.66 3.45 -0.66
CA SER A 70 -8.68 2.58 0.52
C SER A 70 -8.88 3.33 1.85
N GLY A 71 -8.80 4.66 1.84
CA GLY A 71 -8.80 5.51 3.04
C GLY A 71 -7.49 5.49 3.83
N GLY A 72 -6.38 5.12 3.19
CA GLY A 72 -5.03 5.20 3.73
C GLY A 72 -4.37 6.56 3.47
N VAL A 73 -3.07 6.66 3.78
CA VAL A 73 -2.31 7.92 3.68
C VAL A 73 -1.05 7.77 2.85
N LEU A 74 -0.64 8.86 2.19
CA LEU A 74 0.65 8.98 1.53
C LEU A 74 1.43 10.11 2.22
N LYS A 75 2.54 9.77 2.85
CA LYS A 75 3.41 10.69 3.59
C LYS A 75 4.68 10.96 2.80
N PHE A 76 5.11 12.23 2.78
CA PHE A 76 6.43 12.63 2.31
C PHE A 76 7.37 12.85 3.50
N GLU A 77 8.60 12.33 3.41
CA GLU A 77 9.73 12.63 4.31
C GLU A 77 10.71 13.61 3.67
#